data_AF-A0A2S9G6D6-F1
#
_entry.id   AF-A0A2S9G6D6-F1
#
_cell.length_a   1.000
_cell.length_b   1.000
_cell.length_c   1.000
_cell.angle_alpha   90.00
_cell.angle_beta   90.00
_cell.angle_gamma   90.00
#
_symmetry.space_group_name_H-M   'P 1'
#
loop_
_entity.id
_entity.type
_entity.pdbx_description
1 polymer ?
#
loop_
_entity_poly.entity_id
_entity_poly.type
_entity_poly.pdbx_seq_one_letter_code
_entity_poly.pdbx_strand_id
1 'polypeptide(L)'
;RLAPSIDPNAHSCGSVLPHGAAELAHPEPDLYIVGMKSYGRAPTFLAMTGYEQVRSIAAELAGDREAARRVELTLPDTGVCNGA
;
A
#
# COMPACT_ATOMS: atom_id res chain seq x y z
N ARG A 1 5.93 11.11 -1.64
CA ARG A 1 5.93 10.42 -2.95
C ARG A 1 4.56 9.84 -3.28
N LEU A 2 3.87 9.22 -2.32
CA LEU A 2 2.56 8.58 -2.47
C LEU A 2 1.36 9.49 -2.78
N ALA A 3 1.38 10.78 -2.38
CA ALA A 3 0.20 11.63 -2.36
C ALA A 3 -0.66 11.66 -3.66
N PRO A 4 -0.08 11.76 -4.87
CA PRO A 4 -0.88 11.75 -6.10
C PRO A 4 -1.59 10.41 -6.37
N SER A 5 -1.00 9.29 -5.94
CA SER A 5 -1.52 7.93 -6.19
C SER A 5 -2.66 7.49 -5.27
N ILE A 6 -2.99 8.32 -4.27
CA ILE A 6 -3.99 8.03 -3.22
C ILE A 6 -4.98 9.18 -3.03
N ASP A 7 -5.02 10.14 -3.97
CA ASP A 7 -5.94 11.26 -3.89
C ASP A 7 -7.39 10.74 -3.98
N PRO A 8 -8.23 10.98 -2.96
CA PRO A 8 -9.60 10.50 -2.95
C PRO A 8 -10.50 11.11 -4.04
N ASN A 9 -10.08 12.21 -4.68
CA ASN A 9 -10.80 12.78 -5.82
C ASN A 9 -10.45 12.11 -7.15
N ALA A 10 -9.31 11.42 -7.22
CA ALA A 10 -8.81 10.76 -8.42
C ALA A 10 -8.94 9.22 -8.36
N HIS A 11 -8.95 8.65 -7.16
CA HIS A 11 -8.94 7.21 -6.96
C HIS A 11 -10.07 6.74 -6.05
N SER A 12 -10.71 5.64 -6.46
CA SER A 12 -11.57 4.83 -5.61
C SER A 12 -10.75 3.78 -4.85
N CYS A 13 -11.38 3.21 -3.83
CA CYS A 13 -10.82 2.20 -2.93
C CYS A 13 -10.17 0.98 -3.63
N GLY A 14 -10.67 0.55 -4.79
CA GLY A 14 -10.08 -0.56 -5.57
C GLY A 14 -9.08 -0.13 -6.64
N SER A 15 -9.03 1.17 -6.97
CA SER A 15 -8.15 1.71 -8.02
C SER A 15 -6.80 2.21 -7.50
N VAL A 16 -6.62 2.21 -6.18
CA VAL A 16 -5.32 2.51 -5.55
C VAL A 16 -4.50 1.23 -5.56
N LEU A 17 -3.39 1.26 -6.30
CA LEU A 17 -2.46 0.13 -6.32
C LEU A 17 -1.87 -0.11 -4.92
N PRO A 18 -1.66 -1.37 -4.52
CA PRO A 18 -0.93 -1.67 -3.29
C PRO A 18 0.48 -1.07 -3.36
N HIS A 19 0.87 -0.39 -2.31
CA HIS A 19 2.21 0.22 -2.19
C HIS A 19 3.16 -0.75 -1.49
N GLY A 20 4.37 -0.88 -2.01
CA GLY A 20 5.42 -1.73 -1.44
C GLY A 20 6.46 -0.94 -0.66
N ALA A 21 7.55 -1.62 -0.31
CA ALA A 21 8.66 -1.04 0.46
C ALA A 21 9.24 0.23 -0.20
N ALA A 22 9.32 0.27 -1.53
CA ALA A 22 9.89 1.39 -2.27
C ALA A 22 9.08 2.68 -2.12
N GLU A 23 7.75 2.59 -2.14
CA GLU A 23 6.88 3.76 -2.01
C GLU A 23 6.70 4.19 -0.55
N LEU A 24 6.80 3.26 0.39
CA LEU A 24 6.55 3.45 1.83
C LEU A 24 7.79 3.84 2.63
N ALA A 25 8.97 3.76 2.03
CA ALA A 25 10.23 4.16 2.65
C ALA A 25 10.26 5.66 2.99
N HIS A 26 10.73 5.96 4.21
CA HIS A 26 11.05 7.31 4.65
C HIS A 26 12.49 7.66 4.22
N PRO A 27 12.88 8.96 4.15
CA PRO A 27 14.27 9.36 3.96
C PRO A 27 15.23 8.87 5.06
N GLU A 28 14.69 8.55 6.24
CA GLU A 28 15.47 7.94 7.31
C GLU A 28 15.67 6.45 7.02
N PRO A 29 16.91 5.92 7.17
CA PRO A 29 17.21 4.52 6.85
C PRO A 29 16.33 3.55 7.64
N ASP A 30 15.90 2.49 6.97
CA ASP A 30 15.12 1.38 7.54
C ASP A 30 13.81 1.80 8.24
N LEU A 31 13.32 3.01 7.95
CA LEU A 31 12.04 3.52 8.45
C LEU A 31 10.98 3.49 7.35
N TYR A 32 9.82 2.91 7.68
CA TYR A 32 8.68 2.78 6.78
C TYR A 32 7.41 3.28 7.45
N ILE A 33 6.54 3.95 6.69
CA ILE A 33 5.20 4.34 7.14
C ILE A 33 4.20 3.41 6.45
N VAL A 34 3.38 2.72 7.25
CA VAL A 34 2.43 1.71 6.75
C VAL A 34 1.02 1.96 7.24
N GLY A 35 0.08 1.16 6.76
CA GLY A 35 -1.31 1.18 7.17
C GLY A 35 -2.02 2.46 6.75
N MET A 36 -3.07 2.81 7.50
CA MET A 36 -3.87 4.01 7.26
C MET A 36 -3.02 5.30 7.27
N LYS A 37 -1.91 5.35 8.02
CA LYS A 37 -1.01 6.52 8.04
C LYS A 37 -0.30 6.75 6.71
N SER A 38 -0.01 5.68 5.97
CA SER A 38 0.55 5.77 4.62
C SER A 38 -0.50 6.14 3.56
N TYR A 39 -1.79 5.99 3.89
CA TYR A 39 -2.93 6.06 2.97
C TYR A 39 -3.62 7.43 2.94
N GLY A 40 -2.95 8.47 3.47
CA GLY A 40 -3.36 9.85 3.32
C GLY A 40 -4.77 10.13 3.85
N ARG A 41 -5.61 10.73 2.99
CA ARG A 41 -7.00 11.10 3.32
C ARG A 41 -8.03 10.10 2.77
N ALA A 42 -7.61 9.03 2.11
CA ALA A 42 -8.52 8.03 1.56
C ALA A 42 -9.19 7.26 2.72
N PRO A 43 -10.52 7.36 2.90
CA PRO A 43 -11.20 6.87 4.09
C PRO A 43 -11.40 5.34 4.11
N THR A 44 -11.11 4.67 3.00
CA THR A 44 -11.43 3.26 2.77
C THR A 44 -10.15 2.42 2.69
N PHE A 45 -9.44 2.31 3.80
CA PHE A 45 -8.27 1.45 3.89
C PHE A 45 -8.69 0.00 4.21
N LEU A 46 -8.24 -0.95 3.39
CA LEU A 46 -8.50 -2.37 3.60
C LEU A 46 -7.37 -3.02 4.39
N ALA A 47 -7.70 -3.91 5.33
CA ALA A 47 -6.70 -4.68 6.05
C ALA A 47 -5.78 -5.48 5.11
N MET A 48 -6.33 -6.00 4.01
CA MET A 48 -5.56 -6.70 2.97
C MET A 48 -4.48 -5.82 2.34
N THR A 49 -4.76 -4.53 2.11
CA THR A 49 -3.74 -3.57 1.66
C THR A 49 -2.62 -3.48 2.68
N GLY A 50 -2.94 -3.38 3.97
CA GLY A 50 -1.93 -3.34 5.04
C GLY A 50 -1.07 -4.61 5.13
N TYR A 51 -1.64 -5.79 4.93
CA TYR A 51 -0.87 -7.04 4.90
C TYR A 51 0.11 -7.08 3.73
N GLU A 52 -0.30 -6.60 2.55
CA GLU A 52 0.59 -6.53 1.39
C GLU A 52 1.76 -5.56 1.61
N GLN A 53 1.49 -4.40 2.23
CA GLN A 53 2.53 -3.44 2.61
C GLN A 53 3.59 -4.09 3.53
N VAL A 54 3.13 -4.80 4.58
CA VAL A 54 4.01 -5.46 5.54
C VAL A 54 4.79 -6.61 4.88
N ARG A 55 4.16 -7.41 4.02
CA ARG A 55 4.85 -8.48 3.26
C ARG A 55 5.99 -7.90 2.43
N SER A 56 5.72 -6.86 1.65
CA SER A 56 6.73 -6.20 0.81
C SER A 56 7.90 -5.65 1.63
N ILE A 57 7.62 -4.98 2.76
CA ILE A 57 8.65 -4.42 3.65
C ILE A 57 9.47 -5.53 4.31
N ALA A 58 8.84 -6.60 4.78
CA ALA A 58 9.54 -7.73 5.37
C ALA A 58 10.52 -8.37 4.38
N ALA A 59 10.14 -8.47 3.10
CA ALA A 59 11.03 -8.95 2.04
C ALA A 59 12.23 -8.01 1.83
N GLU A 60 12.02 -6.68 1.79
CA GLU A 60 13.12 -5.71 1.66
C GLU A 60 14.09 -5.80 2.84
N LEU A 61 13.58 -5.86 4.06
CA LEU A 61 14.37 -5.98 5.30
C LEU A 61 15.13 -7.32 5.37
N ALA A 62 14.58 -8.38 4.77
CA ALA A 62 15.25 -9.68 4.63
C ALA A 62 16.28 -9.73 3.48
N GLY A 63 16.38 -8.66 2.68
CA GLY A 63 17.28 -8.58 1.52
C GLY A 63 16.74 -9.19 0.23
N ASP A 64 15.50 -9.68 0.21
CA ASP A 64 14.83 -10.18 -0.99
C ASP A 64 14.15 -9.04 -1.75
N ARG A 65 14.96 -8.25 -2.45
CA ARG A 65 14.50 -7.09 -3.23
C ARG A 65 13.58 -7.48 -4.39
N GLU A 66 13.73 -8.68 -4.93
CA GLU A 66 12.83 -9.14 -5.99
C GLU A 66 11.43 -9.38 -5.43
N ALA A 67 11.32 -10.03 -4.26
CA ALA A 67 10.04 -10.19 -3.57
C ALA A 67 9.44 -8.88 -3.06
N ALA A 68 10.28 -7.95 -2.60
CA ALA A 68 9.83 -6.64 -2.15
C ALA A 68 9.12 -5.85 -3.27
N ARG A 69 9.62 -5.94 -4.52
CA ARG A 69 9.07 -5.21 -5.68
C ARG A 69 7.83 -5.84 -6.32
N ARG A 70 7.50 -7.09 -5.98
CA ARG A 70 6.26 -7.71 -6.48
C ARG A 70 5.05 -7.15 -5.74
N VAL A 71 3.96 -6.89 -6.45
CA VAL A 71 2.63 -6.69 -5.88
C VAL A 71 1.91 -8.02 -5.96
N GLU A 72 1.60 -8.61 -4.80
CA GLU A 72 0.94 -9.92 -4.73
C GLU A 72 -0.56 -9.80 -4.44
N LEU A 73 -1.03 -8.63 -3.98
CA LEU A 73 -2.44 -8.35 -3.74
C LEU A 73 -3.16 -7.97 -5.04
N THR A 74 -4.16 -8.76 -5.43
CA THR A 74 -5.13 -8.40 -6.46
C THR A 74 -6.47 -8.07 -5.80
N LEU A 75 -6.94 -6.83 -5.98
CA LEU A 75 -8.29 -6.44 -5.56
C LEU A 75 -9.22 -6.47 -6.77
N PRO A 76 -10.48 -6.91 -6.63
CA PRO A 76 -11.44 -6.82 -7.71
C PRO A 76 -11.78 -5.34 -8.01
N ASP A 77 -11.91 -5.02 -9.31
CA ASP A 77 -12.20 -3.64 -9.80
C ASP A 77 -13.49 -3.05 -9.23
N THR A 78 -14.44 -3.91 -8.83
CA THR A 78 -15.70 -3.54 -8.21
C THR A 78 -15.86 -4.24 -6.86
N GLY A 79 -16.30 -3.50 -5.83
CA GLY A 79 -17.09 -4.11 -4.76
C GLY A 79 -16.40 -4.43 -3.43
N VAL A 80 -15.22 -3.88 -3.11
CA VAL A 80 -14.63 -4.12 -1.78
C VAL A 80 -15.12 -3.13 -0.69
N CYS A 81 -15.69 -1.99 -1.09
CA CYS A 81 -15.87 -0.83 -0.18
C CYS A 81 -17.34 -0.43 0.00
N ASN A 82 -18.26 -1.26 -0.49
CA ASN A 82 -19.68 -1.28 -0.11
C ASN A 82 -19.89 -2.23 1.07
N GLY A 83 -19.07 -2.09 2.13
CA GLY A 83 -19.08 -3.01 3.27
C GLY A 83 -20.49 -3.31 3.77
N ALA A 84 -20.71 -4.58 4.12
CA ALA A 84 -21.85 -5.01 4.93
C ALA A 84 -21.93 -4.23 6.24
#